data_AF-A0A6P9BYZ8-F1
#
_entry.id   AF-A0A6P9BYZ8-F1
#
_cell.length_a   1.000
_cell.length_b   1.000
_cell.length_c   1.000
_cell.angle_alpha   90.00
_cell.angle_beta   90.00
_cell.angle_gamma   90.00
#
_symmetry.space_group_name_H-M   'P 1'
#
loop_
_entity.id
_entity.type
_entity.pdbx_description
1 polymer ?
#
loop_
_entity_poly.entity_id
_entity_poly.type
_entity_poly.pdbx_seq_one_letter_code
_entity_poly.pdbx_strand_id
1 'polypeptide(L)'
;MNILPKKSWHVRNKDNVARVRRDEAEAELQRQKREARVLLAEQEARTEFLRKKARLSAAEGDKSGSDLVSLDSEMPPGHLNLFQGLQESGNKEYEEEKKQEKERKEKALGILTYLGQSAAEAQTSIPWYQELPDRSKTNAKDEKLKGRLDPLSEMGKHLYKKKRSHKKEEKKEKGKPKPNESKGNLALRPPSSSPSCSLEQLRQERLQRERAERARTKSLLAQKSGMSPRQEEEEEMDERKRGYNSQFNPQLARQRAVKDSRIEWV
;
A
#
# COMPACT_ATOMS: atom_id res chain seq x y z
N MET A 1 8.89 32.89 -1.41
CA MET A 1 9.14 32.61 -2.85
C MET A 1 9.08 31.10 -3.09
N ASN A 2 8.18 30.61 -3.94
CA ASN A 2 8.13 29.18 -4.30
C ASN A 2 9.09 28.90 -5.48
N ILE A 3 10.11 28.09 -5.23
CA ILE A 3 11.14 27.73 -6.24
C ILE A 3 10.90 26.36 -6.87
N LEU A 4 9.91 25.61 -6.39
CA LEU A 4 9.65 24.23 -6.78
C LEU A 4 9.26 24.09 -8.27
N PRO A 5 8.42 24.96 -8.86
CA PRO A 5 8.07 24.88 -10.28
C PRO A 5 9.27 25.07 -11.22
N LYS A 6 10.32 25.75 -10.74
CA LYS A 6 11.56 26.00 -11.51
C LYS A 6 12.53 24.82 -11.51
N LYS A 7 12.17 23.70 -10.86
CA LYS A 7 13.02 22.50 -10.78
C LYS A 7 12.51 21.44 -11.75
N SER A 8 13.41 20.89 -12.55
CA SER A 8 13.12 19.87 -13.56
C SER A 8 12.58 18.55 -13.00
N TRP A 9 12.83 18.24 -11.73
CA TRP A 9 12.33 17.04 -11.05
C TRP A 9 10.94 17.23 -10.42
N HIS A 10 10.35 18.42 -10.48
CA HIS A 10 9.08 18.66 -9.82
C HIS A 10 7.94 17.86 -10.47
N VAL A 11 7.36 16.91 -9.73
CA VAL A 11 6.35 15.95 -10.23
C VAL A 11 5.14 16.65 -10.86
N ARG A 12 4.73 17.81 -10.34
CA ARG A 12 3.56 18.55 -10.84
C ARG A 12 3.87 19.46 -12.04
N ASN A 13 5.11 19.53 -12.50
CA ASN A 13 5.42 20.25 -13.74
C ASN A 13 4.71 19.58 -14.91
N LYS A 14 4.05 20.39 -15.74
CA LYS A 14 3.28 19.92 -16.89
C LYS A 14 4.08 18.96 -17.77
N ASP A 15 5.36 19.26 -18.01
CA ASP A 15 6.23 18.43 -18.83
C ASP A 15 6.53 17.06 -18.22
N ASN A 16 6.65 16.99 -16.89
CA ASN A 16 6.87 15.72 -16.19
C ASN A 16 5.60 14.89 -16.18
N VAL A 17 4.44 15.52 -15.94
CA VAL A 17 3.15 14.84 -16.03
C VAL A 17 2.89 14.33 -17.45
N ALA A 18 3.24 15.10 -18.49
CA ALA A 18 3.12 14.67 -19.88
C ALA A 18 4.05 13.50 -20.23
N ARG A 19 5.26 13.46 -19.67
CA ARG A 19 6.16 12.29 -19.79
C ARG A 19 5.57 11.05 -19.14
N VAL A 20 5.09 11.16 -17.90
CA VAL A 20 4.43 10.05 -17.19
C VAL A 20 3.24 9.53 -17.99
N ARG A 21 2.39 10.41 -18.53
CA ARG A 21 1.25 10.00 -19.36
C ARG A 21 1.66 9.27 -20.64
N ARG A 22 2.77 9.68 -21.28
CA ARG A 22 3.29 8.99 -22.45
C ARG A 22 3.77 7.59 -22.07
N ASP A 23 4.53 7.47 -20.99
CA ASP A 23 5.07 6.20 -20.50
C ASP A 23 3.93 5.25 -20.07
N GLU A 24 2.89 5.77 -19.41
CA GLU A 24 1.67 5.04 -19.06
C GLU A 24 0.93 4.54 -20.31
N ALA A 25 0.70 5.42 -21.28
CA ALA A 25 0.03 5.06 -22.54
C ALA A 25 0.85 4.02 -23.34
N GLU A 26 2.16 4.14 -23.39
CA GLU A 26 3.04 3.15 -24.02
C GLU A 26 2.96 1.79 -23.30
N ALA A 27 2.95 1.80 -21.96
CA ALA A 27 2.80 0.59 -21.17
C ALA A 27 1.43 -0.08 -21.41
N GLU A 28 0.36 0.68 -21.51
CA GLU A 28 -0.99 0.19 -21.86
C GLU A 28 -1.03 -0.43 -23.26
N LEU A 29 -0.47 0.25 -24.26
CA LEU A 29 -0.38 -0.29 -25.63
C LEU A 29 0.40 -1.61 -25.67
N GLN A 30 1.49 -1.72 -24.92
CA GLN A 30 2.26 -2.97 -24.82
C GLN A 30 1.46 -4.09 -24.15
N ARG A 31 0.67 -3.79 -23.11
CA ARG A 31 -0.22 -4.77 -22.48
C ARG A 31 -1.29 -5.26 -23.46
N GLN A 32 -1.97 -4.33 -24.15
CA GLN A 32 -2.97 -4.68 -25.17
C GLN A 32 -2.37 -5.53 -26.30
N LYS A 33 -1.17 -5.20 -26.78
CA LYS A 33 -0.48 -6.02 -27.78
C LYS A 33 -0.19 -7.43 -27.29
N ARG A 34 0.21 -7.59 -26.02
CA ARG A 34 0.46 -8.91 -25.42
C ARG A 34 -0.85 -9.70 -25.27
N GLU A 35 -1.90 -9.06 -24.78
CA GLU A 35 -3.23 -9.66 -24.65
C GLU A 35 -3.77 -10.10 -26.01
N ALA A 36 -3.69 -9.22 -27.03
CA ALA A 36 -4.10 -9.55 -28.38
C ALA A 36 -3.32 -10.76 -28.94
N ARG A 37 -2.01 -10.84 -28.67
CA ARG A 37 -1.18 -12.00 -29.08
C ARG A 37 -1.60 -13.28 -28.36
N VAL A 38 -1.90 -13.20 -27.06
CA VAL A 38 -2.38 -14.35 -26.28
C VAL A 38 -3.73 -14.82 -26.80
N LEU A 39 -4.67 -13.90 -27.05
CA LEU A 39 -5.99 -14.22 -27.59
C LEU A 39 -5.91 -14.88 -28.98
N LEU A 40 -5.03 -14.36 -29.85
CA LEU A 40 -4.81 -14.95 -31.16
C LEU A 40 -4.22 -16.37 -31.03
N ALA A 41 -3.21 -16.55 -30.18
CA ALA A 41 -2.61 -17.86 -29.92
C ALA A 41 -3.64 -18.86 -29.33
N GLU A 42 -4.55 -18.38 -28.47
CA GLU A 42 -5.63 -19.21 -27.91
C GLU A 42 -6.64 -19.61 -28.99
N GLN A 43 -7.04 -18.68 -29.86
CA GLN A 43 -7.89 -18.99 -31.02
C GLN A 43 -7.23 -20.02 -31.93
N GLU A 44 -5.96 -19.81 -32.30
CA GLU A 44 -5.19 -20.75 -33.11
C GLU A 44 -5.11 -22.13 -32.46
N ALA A 45 -4.72 -22.20 -31.18
CA ALA A 45 -4.64 -23.46 -30.42
C ALA A 45 -5.98 -24.21 -30.38
N ARG A 46 -7.09 -23.48 -30.18
CA ARG A 46 -8.44 -24.06 -30.22
C ARG A 46 -8.77 -24.63 -31.59
N THR A 47 -8.50 -23.89 -32.66
CA THR A 47 -8.77 -24.36 -34.03
C THR A 47 -7.88 -25.55 -34.41
N GLU A 48 -6.61 -25.53 -34.02
CA GLU A 48 -5.70 -26.66 -34.23
C GLU A 48 -6.16 -27.90 -33.48
N PHE A 49 -6.60 -27.74 -32.22
CA PHE A 49 -7.13 -28.85 -31.44
C PHE A 49 -8.34 -29.50 -32.13
N LEU A 50 -9.28 -28.68 -32.62
CA LEU A 50 -10.43 -29.19 -33.37
C LEU A 50 -10.03 -29.86 -34.68
N ARG A 51 -9.07 -29.28 -35.42
CA ARG A 51 -8.53 -29.89 -36.66
C ARG A 51 -7.83 -31.21 -36.38
N LYS A 52 -7.04 -31.30 -35.32
CA LYS A 52 -6.36 -32.54 -34.89
C LYS A 52 -7.38 -33.60 -34.49
N LYS A 53 -8.39 -33.23 -33.70
CA LYS A 53 -9.49 -34.12 -33.31
C LYS A 53 -10.24 -34.65 -34.53
N ALA A 54 -10.58 -33.78 -35.49
CA ALA A 54 -11.25 -34.18 -36.73
C ALA A 54 -10.41 -35.15 -37.58
N ARG A 55 -9.09 -34.93 -37.66
CA ARG A 55 -8.16 -35.85 -38.34
C ARG A 55 -8.08 -37.21 -37.64
N LEU A 56 -8.06 -37.24 -36.31
CA LEU A 56 -8.07 -38.47 -35.54
C LEU A 56 -9.39 -39.23 -35.71
N SER A 57 -10.53 -38.55 -35.64
CA SER A 57 -11.83 -39.19 -35.86
C SER A 57 -12.02 -39.67 -37.31
N ALA A 58 -11.48 -38.97 -38.30
CA ALA A 58 -11.50 -39.42 -39.68
C ALA A 58 -10.61 -40.66 -39.90
N ALA A 59 -9.45 -40.73 -39.22
CA ALA A 59 -8.57 -41.89 -39.27
C ALA A 59 -9.12 -43.11 -38.50
N GLU A 60 -9.88 -42.90 -37.42
CA GLU A 60 -10.61 -43.96 -36.70
C GLU A 60 -11.89 -44.42 -37.43
N GLY A 61 -12.45 -43.56 -38.29
CA GLY A 61 -13.66 -43.83 -39.07
C GLY A 61 -13.53 -44.91 -40.16
N ASP A 62 -12.32 -45.32 -40.51
CA ASP A 62 -12.08 -46.39 -41.51
C ASP A 62 -12.27 -47.82 -40.97
N LYS A 63 -12.78 -48.00 -39.75
CA LYS A 63 -13.01 -49.33 -39.14
C LYS A 63 -14.43 -49.62 -38.65
N SER A 64 -15.41 -48.74 -38.80
CA SER A 64 -16.78 -49.06 -38.39
C SER A 64 -17.84 -48.33 -39.20
N GLY A 65 -18.39 -49.03 -40.18
CA GLY A 65 -19.83 -49.02 -40.46
C GLY A 65 -20.37 -47.81 -41.23
N SER A 66 -20.56 -48.01 -42.54
CA SER A 66 -21.74 -47.58 -43.30
C SER A 66 -22.99 -47.50 -42.43
N ASP A 67 -23.67 -46.34 -42.41
CA ASP A 67 -25.11 -46.17 -42.68
C ASP A 67 -25.61 -44.81 -42.14
N LEU A 68 -25.89 -43.84 -43.02
CA LEU A 68 -27.10 -43.00 -42.94
C LEU A 68 -27.26 -42.05 -44.16
N VAL A 69 -28.28 -42.38 -44.96
CA VAL A 69 -29.18 -41.53 -45.77
C VAL A 69 -28.62 -40.46 -46.72
N SER A 70 -28.56 -40.85 -48.00
CA SER A 70 -28.79 -39.96 -49.13
C SER A 70 -30.27 -39.55 -49.16
N LEU A 71 -30.56 -38.26 -49.04
CA LEU A 71 -31.88 -37.70 -49.31
C LEU A 71 -31.74 -36.69 -50.46
N ASP A 72 -32.28 -37.07 -51.61
CA ASP A 72 -32.38 -36.25 -52.81
C ASP A 72 -33.11 -34.93 -52.52
N SER A 73 -32.45 -33.81 -52.78
CA SER A 73 -33.11 -32.55 -53.15
C SER A 73 -32.14 -31.61 -53.87
N GLU A 74 -32.45 -31.45 -55.15
CA GLU A 74 -32.00 -30.43 -56.10
C GLU A 74 -31.83 -29.04 -55.46
N MET A 75 -30.61 -28.67 -55.04
CA MET A 75 -30.23 -27.27 -54.81
C MET A 75 -28.71 -27.07 -55.04
N PRO A 76 -28.29 -25.92 -55.61
CA PRO A 76 -26.90 -25.67 -55.98
C PRO A 76 -25.95 -25.70 -54.78
N PRO A 77 -24.64 -25.89 -54.97
CA PRO A 77 -23.64 -25.95 -53.91
C PRO A 77 -23.37 -24.55 -53.33
N GLY A 78 -24.34 -24.01 -52.62
CA GLY A 78 -24.23 -22.84 -51.75
C GLY A 78 -24.31 -23.29 -50.30
N HIS A 79 -23.50 -22.69 -49.43
CA HIS A 79 -23.55 -22.90 -47.99
C HIS A 79 -24.99 -22.78 -47.47
N LEU A 80 -25.56 -23.88 -46.97
CA LEU A 80 -26.88 -23.88 -46.36
C LEU A 80 -26.81 -23.08 -45.06
N ASN A 81 -27.19 -21.80 -45.13
CA ASN A 81 -27.37 -20.98 -43.95
C ASN A 81 -28.64 -21.44 -43.23
N LEU A 82 -28.52 -22.48 -42.41
CA LEU A 82 -29.60 -23.03 -41.59
C LEU A 82 -30.26 -21.96 -40.66
N PHE A 83 -29.58 -20.83 -40.46
CA PHE A 83 -29.98 -19.72 -39.60
C PHE A 83 -30.45 -18.46 -40.36
N GLN A 84 -30.48 -18.47 -41.70
CA GLN A 84 -30.83 -17.27 -42.48
C GLN A 84 -32.28 -16.80 -42.25
N GLY A 85 -33.19 -17.71 -41.88
CA GLY A 85 -34.56 -17.36 -41.48
C GLY A 85 -34.74 -17.05 -39.99
N LEU A 86 -33.71 -17.23 -39.15
CA LEU A 86 -33.80 -17.03 -37.69
C LEU A 86 -33.11 -15.73 -37.22
N GLN A 87 -32.34 -15.10 -38.11
CA GLN A 87 -31.53 -13.92 -37.77
C GLN A 87 -32.34 -12.62 -37.67
N GLU A 88 -33.60 -12.60 -38.10
CA GLU A 88 -34.47 -11.41 -38.04
C GLU A 88 -35.23 -11.25 -36.72
N SER A 89 -35.16 -12.22 -35.80
CA SER A 89 -35.73 -12.11 -34.46
C SER A 89 -34.63 -12.05 -33.39
N GLY A 90 -33.77 -11.04 -33.47
CA GLY A 90 -32.99 -10.64 -32.31
C GLY A 90 -33.96 -10.32 -31.16
N ASN A 91 -33.73 -10.93 -29.98
CA ASN A 91 -34.54 -10.64 -28.79
C ASN A 91 -34.46 -9.14 -28.51
N LYS A 92 -35.50 -8.38 -28.88
CA LYS A 92 -35.58 -6.93 -28.67
C LYS A 92 -35.34 -6.57 -27.21
N GLU A 93 -35.84 -7.43 -26.32
CA GLU A 93 -35.62 -7.36 -24.87
C GLU A 93 -34.13 -7.38 -24.49
N TYR A 94 -33.29 -8.16 -25.19
CA TYR A 94 -31.85 -8.26 -24.93
C TYR A 94 -31.08 -7.02 -25.39
N GLU A 95 -31.50 -6.42 -26.50
CA GLU A 95 -30.90 -5.17 -26.98
C GLU A 95 -31.28 -3.99 -26.09
N GLU A 96 -32.53 -3.96 -25.63
CA GLU A 96 -33.02 -2.99 -24.64
C GLU A 96 -32.31 -3.16 -23.28
N GLU A 97 -32.13 -4.39 -22.80
CA GLU A 97 -31.39 -4.68 -21.57
C GLU A 97 -29.94 -4.20 -21.67
N LYS A 98 -29.25 -4.46 -22.79
CA LYS A 98 -27.90 -3.94 -23.03
C LYS A 98 -27.86 -2.42 -23.08
N LYS A 99 -28.87 -1.78 -23.66
CA LYS A 99 -28.96 -0.32 -23.71
C LYS A 99 -29.15 0.25 -22.31
N GLN A 100 -30.03 -0.32 -21.51
CA GLN A 100 -30.23 0.06 -20.11
C GLN A 100 -28.99 -0.18 -19.26
N GLU A 101 -28.26 -1.28 -19.49
CA GLU A 101 -27.02 -1.56 -18.77
C GLU A 101 -25.92 -0.54 -19.11
N LYS A 102 -25.83 -0.13 -20.38
CA LYS A 102 -24.94 0.95 -20.82
C LYS A 102 -25.34 2.29 -20.20
N GLU A 103 -26.61 2.65 -20.24
CA GLU A 103 -27.12 3.88 -19.62
C GLU A 103 -26.88 3.88 -18.10
N ARG A 104 -27.04 2.73 -17.42
CA ARG A 104 -26.70 2.58 -15.99
C ARG A 104 -25.22 2.78 -15.74
N LYS A 105 -24.35 2.20 -16.57
CA LYS A 105 -22.88 2.38 -16.47
C LYS A 105 -22.48 3.82 -16.73
N GLU A 106 -23.03 4.45 -17.77
CA GLU A 106 -22.77 5.86 -18.09
C GLU A 106 -23.31 6.80 -17.02
N LYS A 107 -24.47 6.50 -16.44
CA LYS A 107 -25.03 7.24 -15.30
C LYS A 107 -24.20 7.08 -14.03
N ALA A 108 -23.71 5.87 -13.76
CA ALA A 108 -22.82 5.60 -12.63
C ALA A 108 -21.45 6.28 -12.79
N LEU A 109 -20.94 6.37 -14.02
CA LEU A 109 -19.73 7.11 -14.36
C LEU A 109 -19.94 8.63 -14.43
N GLY A 110 -21.19 9.12 -14.33
CA GLY A 110 -21.54 10.54 -14.44
C GLY A 110 -21.44 11.10 -15.87
N ILE A 111 -21.27 10.23 -16.88
CA ILE A 111 -21.23 10.60 -18.30
C ILE A 111 -22.63 10.95 -18.79
N LEU A 112 -23.61 10.11 -18.46
CA LEU A 112 -25.02 10.33 -18.76
C LEU A 112 -25.73 10.90 -17.53
N THR A 113 -25.71 12.23 -17.41
CA THR A 113 -26.38 12.96 -16.33
C THR A 113 -27.53 13.77 -16.91
N TYR A 114 -28.77 13.43 -16.58
CA TYR A 114 -29.94 14.16 -17.05
C TYR A 114 -30.08 15.50 -16.29
N LEU A 115 -30.47 16.54 -17.03
CA LEU A 115 -30.77 17.86 -16.48
C LEU A 115 -31.84 17.74 -15.39
N GLY A 116 -31.57 18.24 -14.17
CA GLY A 116 -32.45 18.08 -13.00
C GLY A 116 -32.12 16.89 -12.10
N GLN A 117 -31.06 16.12 -12.39
CA GLN A 117 -30.47 15.14 -11.45
C GLN A 117 -29.13 15.70 -10.93
N SER A 118 -29.16 16.92 -10.40
CA SER A 118 -27.93 17.54 -9.90
C SER A 118 -27.37 16.74 -8.71
N ALA A 119 -26.04 16.76 -8.54
CA ALA A 119 -25.33 15.99 -7.51
C ALA A 119 -25.94 16.16 -6.10
N ALA A 120 -26.55 17.32 -5.81
CA ALA A 120 -27.20 17.61 -4.53
C ALA A 120 -28.50 16.84 -4.27
N GLU A 121 -29.24 16.42 -5.30
CA GLU A 121 -30.49 15.65 -5.16
C GLU A 121 -30.29 14.15 -5.40
N ALA A 122 -29.30 13.78 -6.22
CA ALA A 122 -28.95 12.39 -6.47
C ALA A 122 -28.07 11.78 -5.35
N GLN A 123 -27.30 12.60 -4.62
CA GLN A 123 -26.63 12.15 -3.41
C GLN A 123 -27.65 12.10 -2.27
N THR A 124 -27.79 10.93 -1.65
CA THR A 124 -28.60 10.72 -0.45
C THR A 124 -28.13 11.50 0.78
N SER A 125 -27.04 12.26 0.64
CA SER A 125 -26.47 13.14 1.65
C SER A 125 -26.58 14.60 1.20
N ILE A 126 -27.10 15.45 2.08
CA ILE A 126 -27.17 16.89 1.86
C ILE A 126 -25.73 17.42 1.74
N PRO A 127 -25.41 18.24 0.73
CA PRO A 127 -24.07 18.78 0.58
C PRO A 127 -23.73 19.72 1.75
N TRP A 128 -22.46 19.72 2.17
CA TRP A 128 -21.95 20.43 3.36
C TRP A 128 -22.26 21.94 3.40
N TYR A 129 -22.49 22.58 2.26
CA TYR A 129 -22.84 24.01 2.17
C TYR A 129 -24.33 24.29 2.45
N GLN A 130 -25.17 23.26 2.40
CA GLN A 130 -26.59 23.33 2.74
C GLN A 130 -26.86 22.81 4.16
N GLU A 131 -25.94 22.02 4.73
CA GLU A 131 -25.93 21.69 6.16
C GLU A 131 -25.50 22.91 6.99
N LEU A 132 -26.42 23.42 7.81
CA LEU A 132 -26.09 24.46 8.79
C LEU A 132 -25.16 23.87 9.87
N PRO A 133 -24.04 24.54 10.21
CA PRO A 133 -23.16 24.07 11.28
C PRO A 133 -23.91 23.90 12.60
N ASP A 134 -23.70 22.76 13.28
CA ASP A 134 -24.30 22.45 14.58
C ASP A 134 -23.72 23.37 15.68
N ARG A 135 -24.34 24.55 15.84
CA ARG A 135 -23.93 25.60 16.80
C ARG A 135 -24.08 25.18 18.26
N SER A 136 -24.76 24.08 18.55
CA SER A 136 -25.00 23.60 19.92
C SER A 136 -23.70 23.24 20.66
N LYS A 137 -22.73 22.63 19.96
CA LYS A 137 -21.47 22.14 20.54
C LYS A 137 -20.34 23.19 20.53
N THR A 138 -20.39 24.14 19.61
CA THR A 138 -19.36 25.20 19.50
C THR A 138 -19.52 26.24 20.61
N ASN A 139 -20.75 26.64 20.93
CA ASN A 139 -21.02 27.65 21.96
C ASN A 139 -20.50 27.25 23.36
N ALA A 140 -20.69 25.98 23.76
CA ALA A 140 -20.26 25.50 25.07
C ALA A 140 -18.73 25.44 25.26
N LYS A 141 -17.97 25.20 24.20
CA LYS A 141 -16.49 25.24 24.25
C LYS A 141 -15.99 26.68 24.25
N ASP A 142 -16.67 27.54 23.48
CA ASP A 142 -16.32 28.94 23.32
C ASP A 142 -16.59 29.74 24.60
N GLU A 143 -17.67 29.45 25.33
CA GLU A 143 -17.95 30.03 26.65
C GLU A 143 -16.88 29.65 27.69
N LYS A 144 -16.42 28.40 27.69
CA LYS A 144 -15.34 27.93 28.60
C LYS A 144 -14.01 28.59 28.27
N LEU A 145 -13.70 28.81 27.00
CA LEU A 145 -12.53 29.54 26.55
C LEU A 145 -12.61 31.02 26.96
N LYS A 146 -13.75 31.67 26.75
CA LYS A 146 -14.00 33.05 27.17
C LYS A 146 -13.86 33.23 28.68
N GLY A 147 -14.40 32.32 29.48
CA GLY A 147 -14.22 32.35 30.94
C GLY A 147 -12.77 32.10 31.40
N ARG A 148 -11.99 31.29 30.65
CA ARG A 148 -10.57 31.07 30.96
C ARG A 148 -9.68 32.26 30.60
N LEU A 149 -10.05 32.98 29.54
CA LEU A 149 -9.32 34.14 29.04
C LEU A 149 -9.82 35.47 29.64
N ASP A 150 -10.77 35.41 30.58
CA ASP A 150 -11.30 36.58 31.26
C ASP A 150 -10.31 37.09 32.33
N PRO A 151 -9.80 38.33 32.21
CA PRO A 151 -8.87 38.91 33.18
C PRO A 151 -9.47 39.07 34.58
N LEU A 152 -10.79 39.24 34.72
CA LEU A 152 -11.44 39.32 36.04
C LEU A 152 -11.35 37.99 36.79
N SER A 153 -11.57 36.89 36.08
CA SER A 153 -11.43 35.53 36.61
C SER A 153 -9.99 35.19 37.02
N GLU A 154 -8.99 35.73 36.32
CA GLU A 154 -7.58 35.60 36.70
C GLU A 154 -7.24 36.44 37.93
N MET A 155 -7.62 37.71 37.97
CA MET A 155 -7.39 38.61 39.11
C MET A 155 -8.00 38.06 40.41
N GLY A 156 -9.18 37.45 40.34
CA GLY A 156 -9.80 36.78 41.49
C GLY A 156 -8.86 35.77 42.17
N LYS A 157 -8.16 34.93 41.40
CA LYS A 157 -7.24 33.90 41.94
C LYS A 157 -6.10 34.50 42.77
N HIS A 158 -5.62 35.68 42.41
CA HIS A 158 -4.55 36.38 43.13
C HIS A 158 -5.08 37.06 44.40
N LEU A 159 -6.30 37.58 44.37
CA LEU A 159 -6.93 38.23 45.52
C LEU A 159 -7.33 37.23 46.61
N TYR A 160 -7.84 36.04 46.25
CA TYR A 160 -8.26 35.03 47.23
C TYR A 160 -7.10 34.33 47.97
N LYS A 161 -5.86 34.36 47.41
CA LYS A 161 -4.67 33.81 48.08
C LYS A 161 -4.24 34.64 49.30
N LYS A 162 -4.49 35.94 49.30
CA LYS A 162 -4.10 36.86 50.39
C LYS A 162 -4.95 36.70 51.66
N LYS A 163 -6.19 36.18 51.54
CA LYS A 163 -7.05 35.91 52.71
C LYS A 163 -6.68 34.64 53.50
N ARG A 164 -5.83 33.75 52.95
CA ARG A 164 -5.44 32.48 53.61
C ARG A 164 -4.07 32.52 54.32
N SER A 165 -3.20 33.49 54.05
CA SER A 165 -1.89 33.57 54.73
C SER A 165 -1.96 34.20 56.13
N HIS A 166 -2.95 35.05 56.42
CA HIS A 166 -3.10 35.69 57.73
C HIS A 166 -3.60 34.78 58.87
N LYS A 167 -3.69 33.45 58.66
CA LYS A 167 -4.10 32.50 59.72
C LYS A 167 -3.01 31.50 60.12
N LYS A 168 -1.77 31.63 59.60
CA LYS A 168 -0.70 30.64 59.85
C LYS A 168 0.69 31.26 60.10
N GLU A 169 0.75 32.41 60.75
CA GLU A 169 2.01 33.04 61.20
C GLU A 169 1.95 33.43 62.68
N GLU A 170 1.69 32.48 63.57
CA GLU A 170 2.12 32.58 64.97
C GLU A 170 2.50 31.18 65.47
N LYS A 171 3.80 30.87 65.41
CA LYS A 171 4.58 29.88 66.18
C LYS A 171 5.61 29.16 65.31
N LYS A 172 6.86 29.65 65.37
CA LYS A 172 8.05 28.95 65.89
C LYS A 172 9.33 29.55 65.28
N GLU A 173 10.03 30.32 66.10
CA GLU A 173 11.47 30.52 65.98
C GLU A 173 12.24 29.24 66.35
N LYS A 174 13.47 29.18 65.83
CA LYS A 174 14.64 28.34 66.18
C LYS A 174 14.82 27.03 65.40
N GLY A 175 15.88 27.03 64.58
CA GLY A 175 16.58 25.83 64.11
C GLY A 175 17.30 26.04 62.78
N LYS A 176 18.61 26.32 62.80
CA LYS A 176 19.52 26.09 61.64
C LYS A 176 19.72 24.56 61.49
N PRO A 177 20.03 24.03 60.30
CA PRO A 177 21.44 23.94 59.87
C PRO A 177 21.69 24.12 58.34
N LYS A 178 22.94 24.43 57.96
CA LYS A 178 23.55 24.19 56.61
C LYS A 178 24.07 22.72 56.56
N PRO A 179 24.66 22.13 55.48
CA PRO A 179 25.17 22.66 54.19
C PRO A 179 24.85 21.77 52.95
N ASN A 180 25.23 22.15 51.72
CA ASN A 180 26.37 21.54 50.98
C ASN A 180 26.46 21.99 49.51
N GLU A 181 27.70 22.09 49.06
CA GLU A 181 28.14 22.40 47.70
C GLU A 181 27.90 21.23 46.72
N SER A 182 27.63 21.54 45.45
CA SER A 182 27.89 20.62 44.35
C SER A 182 28.52 21.36 43.18
N LYS A 183 29.83 21.14 43.03
CA LYS A 183 30.67 21.51 41.90
C LYS A 183 30.18 20.80 40.63
N GLY A 184 29.76 21.56 39.63
CA GLY A 184 29.46 21.06 38.28
C GLY A 184 30.63 21.33 37.35
N ASN A 185 31.39 20.28 37.04
CA ASN A 185 32.56 20.27 36.17
C ASN A 185 32.22 20.74 34.74
N LEU A 186 32.82 21.87 34.31
CA LEU A 186 32.99 22.22 32.90
C LEU A 186 34.15 21.40 32.34
N ALA A 187 33.84 20.18 31.87
CA ALA A 187 34.81 19.34 31.17
C ALA A 187 35.07 19.89 29.77
N LEU A 188 36.36 20.14 29.55
CA LEU A 188 37.02 20.59 28.35
C LEU A 188 36.78 19.62 27.18
N ARG A 189 36.45 20.19 26.03
CA ARG A 189 36.37 19.52 24.72
C ARG A 189 37.80 19.33 24.19
N PRO A 190 38.21 18.14 23.69
CA PRO A 190 39.56 17.95 23.18
C PRO A 190 39.75 18.61 21.81
N PRO A 191 40.97 19.08 21.47
CA PRO A 191 41.27 19.76 20.22
C PRO A 191 41.38 18.79 19.05
N SER A 192 41.01 19.30 17.88
CA SER A 192 40.90 18.69 16.56
C SER A 192 42.10 17.84 16.12
N SER A 193 41.85 16.55 15.87
CA SER A 193 42.67 15.72 14.99
C SER A 193 42.23 15.90 13.53
N SER A 194 43.22 16.05 12.66
CA SER A 194 43.22 16.13 11.20
C SER A 194 42.57 14.94 10.47
N PRO A 195 42.58 14.98 9.12
CA PRO A 195 41.49 15.47 8.30
C PRO A 195 40.26 14.56 8.39
N SER A 196 39.10 15.20 8.41
CA SER A 196 37.79 14.61 8.20
C SER A 196 37.81 13.47 7.17
N CYS A 197 37.31 12.31 7.59
CA CYS A 197 36.71 11.27 6.75
C CYS A 197 36.35 11.86 5.38
N SER A 198 37.08 11.48 4.33
CA SER A 198 36.93 12.05 2.99
C SER A 198 35.45 12.02 2.62
N LEU A 199 34.93 13.05 1.94
CA LEU A 199 33.53 13.10 1.51
C LEU A 199 33.09 11.79 0.81
N GLU A 200 34.03 11.14 0.13
CA GLU A 200 33.90 9.81 -0.47
C GLU A 200 33.55 8.72 0.55
N GLN A 201 34.24 8.69 1.68
CA GLN A 201 34.04 7.71 2.76
C GLN A 201 32.67 7.88 3.42
N LEU A 202 32.22 9.13 3.67
CA LEU A 202 30.87 9.40 4.19
C LEU A 202 29.78 8.99 3.20
N ARG A 203 30.02 9.15 1.89
CA ARG A 203 29.12 8.66 0.83
C ARG A 203 29.06 7.14 0.80
N GLN A 204 30.21 6.48 0.87
CA GLN A 204 30.28 5.02 0.90
C GLN A 204 29.58 4.46 2.15
N GLU A 205 29.80 5.07 3.31
CA GLU A 205 29.16 4.67 4.55
C GLU A 205 27.63 4.87 4.50
N ARG A 206 27.16 6.01 3.96
CA ARG A 206 25.73 6.22 3.70
C ARG A 206 25.16 5.14 2.78
N LEU A 207 25.86 4.86 1.68
CA LEU A 207 25.41 3.88 0.69
C LEU A 207 25.37 2.46 1.27
N GLN A 208 26.30 2.13 2.18
CA GLN A 208 26.30 0.87 2.93
C GLN A 208 25.11 0.78 3.90
N ARG A 209 24.80 1.86 4.64
CA ARG A 209 23.62 1.92 5.51
C ARG A 209 22.33 1.74 4.70
N GLU A 210 22.18 2.48 3.60
CA GLU A 210 21.01 2.36 2.72
C GLU A 210 20.89 0.95 2.11
N ARG A 211 22.01 0.32 1.72
CA ARG A 211 22.01 -1.06 1.21
C ARG A 211 21.59 -2.05 2.29
N ALA A 212 22.09 -1.91 3.52
CA ALA A 212 21.72 -2.77 4.64
C ALA A 212 20.23 -2.65 4.99
N GLU A 213 19.69 -1.42 5.03
CA GLU A 213 18.26 -1.18 5.28
C GLU A 213 17.38 -1.68 4.12
N ARG A 214 17.81 -1.49 2.86
CA ARG A 214 17.14 -2.09 1.69
C ARG A 214 17.16 -3.61 1.72
N ALA A 215 18.25 -4.22 2.17
CA ALA A 215 18.31 -5.68 2.31
C ALA A 215 17.35 -6.18 3.40
N ARG A 216 17.28 -5.50 4.55
CA ARG A 216 16.33 -5.81 5.63
C ARG A 216 14.88 -5.68 5.17
N THR A 217 14.54 -4.59 4.49
CA THR A 217 13.18 -4.37 3.98
C THR A 217 12.81 -5.39 2.91
N LYS A 218 13.72 -5.71 1.99
CA LYS A 218 13.53 -6.78 0.99
C LYS A 218 13.32 -8.14 1.64
N SER A 219 14.08 -8.47 2.69
CA SER A 219 13.92 -9.74 3.42
C SER A 219 12.55 -9.83 4.10
N LEU A 220 12.12 -8.77 4.79
CA LEU A 220 10.77 -8.72 5.40
C LEU A 220 9.66 -8.81 4.35
N LEU A 221 9.81 -8.14 3.22
CA LEU A 221 8.86 -8.22 2.11
C LEU A 221 8.82 -9.61 1.48
N ALA A 222 9.96 -10.28 1.31
CA ALA A 222 10.04 -11.64 0.79
C ALA A 222 9.42 -12.68 1.75
N GLN A 223 9.61 -12.51 3.06
CA GLN A 223 8.90 -13.30 4.07
C GLN A 223 7.39 -13.08 3.97
N LYS A 224 6.94 -11.82 3.85
CA LYS A 224 5.52 -11.48 3.73
C LYS A 224 4.89 -11.97 2.42
N SER A 225 5.65 -12.00 1.33
CA SER A 225 5.18 -12.47 0.02
C SER A 225 5.27 -13.99 -0.15
N GLY A 226 5.73 -14.73 0.85
CA GLY A 226 5.88 -16.19 0.78
C GLY A 226 6.93 -16.66 -0.24
N MET A 227 7.86 -15.79 -0.64
CA MET A 227 8.90 -16.09 -1.64
C MET A 227 10.29 -16.23 -1.03
N SER A 228 10.42 -16.35 0.30
CA SER A 228 11.72 -16.73 0.86
C SER A 228 12.05 -18.16 0.42
N PRO A 229 13.31 -18.46 0.06
CA PRO A 229 13.77 -19.84 0.02
C PRO A 229 13.36 -20.46 1.35
N ARG A 230 12.63 -21.59 1.31
CA ARG A 230 12.38 -22.43 2.47
C ARG A 230 13.76 -22.69 3.07
N GLN A 231 14.12 -21.97 4.14
CA GLN A 231 15.24 -22.39 4.96
C GLN A 231 14.92 -23.84 5.29
N GLU A 232 15.86 -24.73 4.97
CA GLU A 232 15.80 -26.14 5.31
C GLU A 232 15.15 -26.24 6.68
N GLU A 233 14.04 -26.98 6.73
CA GLU A 233 13.27 -27.18 7.94
C GLU A 233 14.27 -27.45 9.05
N GLU A 234 14.35 -26.56 10.04
CA GLU A 234 15.05 -26.88 11.27
C GLU A 234 14.42 -28.18 11.72
N GLU A 235 15.15 -29.30 11.59
CA GLU A 235 14.66 -30.60 12.01
C GLU A 235 14.11 -30.41 13.42
N GLU A 236 12.81 -30.55 13.56
CA GLU A 236 12.11 -30.45 14.82
C GLU A 236 12.57 -31.66 15.64
N MET A 237 13.75 -31.54 16.25
CA MET A 237 14.29 -32.58 17.12
C MET A 237 13.32 -32.73 18.28
N ASP A 238 12.73 -33.94 18.38
CA ASP A 238 11.95 -34.41 19.53
C ASP A 238 12.52 -33.86 20.84
N GLU A 239 11.66 -33.31 21.70
CA GLU A 239 12.05 -32.74 23.00
C GLU A 239 12.84 -33.73 23.88
N ARG A 240 12.64 -35.03 23.69
CA ARG A 240 13.39 -36.09 24.41
C ARG A 240 14.85 -36.21 23.98
N LYS A 241 15.22 -35.74 22.80
CA LYS A 241 16.60 -35.75 22.28
C LYS A 241 17.32 -34.42 22.52
N ARG A 242 16.61 -33.39 22.99
CA ARG A 242 17.20 -32.08 23.32
C ARG A 242 17.92 -32.15 24.67
N GLY A 243 19.21 -31.87 24.69
CA GLY A 243 20.00 -31.82 25.92
C GLY A 243 19.63 -30.63 26.81
N TYR A 244 19.92 -30.71 28.11
CA TYR A 244 19.55 -29.72 29.14
C TYR A 244 19.98 -28.26 28.87
N ASN A 245 20.88 -28.01 27.91
CA ASN A 245 21.41 -26.68 27.55
C ASN A 245 20.75 -26.07 26.29
N SER A 246 19.67 -26.65 25.77
CA SER A 246 19.03 -26.13 24.55
C SER A 246 17.84 -25.20 24.80
N GLN A 247 17.38 -25.05 26.04
CA GLN A 247 16.07 -24.44 26.31
C GLN A 247 16.10 -22.91 26.47
N PHE A 248 17.24 -22.28 26.72
CA PHE A 248 17.28 -20.82 26.92
C PHE A 248 18.59 -20.17 26.46
N ASN A 249 18.47 -19.15 25.60
CA ASN A 249 19.57 -18.34 25.06
C ASN A 249 20.89 -19.14 24.84
N PRO A 250 20.91 -20.12 23.91
CA PRO A 250 22.07 -21.01 23.74
C PRO A 250 23.36 -20.25 23.38
N GLN A 251 23.22 -19.07 22.78
CA GLN A 251 24.31 -18.16 22.45
C GLN A 251 25.00 -17.58 23.70
N LEU A 252 24.28 -17.45 24.81
CA LEU A 252 24.81 -16.99 26.10
C LEU A 252 25.38 -18.15 26.93
N ALA A 253 24.79 -19.34 26.82
CA ALA A 253 25.23 -20.52 27.57
C ALA A 253 26.55 -21.11 27.06
N ARG A 254 26.91 -20.85 25.79
CA ARG A 254 28.24 -21.16 25.26
C ARG A 254 29.26 -20.15 25.81
N GLN A 255 29.95 -20.50 26.89
CA GLN A 255 31.09 -19.73 27.36
C GLN A 255 32.13 -19.60 26.24
N ARG A 256 32.64 -18.39 26.00
CA ARG A 256 33.67 -18.13 25.00
C ARG A 256 34.93 -18.90 25.41
N ALA A 257 35.28 -19.94 24.67
CA ALA A 257 36.58 -20.57 24.79
C ALA A 257 37.64 -19.49 24.51
N VAL A 258 38.41 -19.11 25.53
CA VAL A 258 39.60 -18.27 25.37
C VAL A 258 40.51 -19.05 24.42
N LYS A 259 40.75 -18.50 23.23
CA LYS A 259 41.74 -19.06 22.32
C LYS A 259 43.10 -18.79 22.96
N ASP A 260 43.71 -19.83 23.51
CA ASP A 260 45.12 -19.80 23.90
C ASP A 260 45.95 -19.49 22.65
N SER A 261 46.37 -18.24 22.52
CA SER A 261 47.41 -17.86 21.57
C SER A 261 48.75 -18.30 22.18
N ARG A 262 49.16 -19.53 21.90
CA ARG A 262 50.51 -20.01 22.18
C ARG A 262 51.49 -19.19 21.34
N ILE A 263 52.18 -18.26 21.99
CA ILE A 263 53.29 -17.50 21.42
C ILE A 263 54.48 -18.46 21.36
N GLU A 264 54.82 -18.94 20.17
CA GLU A 264 56.12 -19.58 19.93
C GLU A 264 57.16 -18.47 19.72
N TRP A 265 58.15 -18.43 20.62
CA TRP A 265 59.36 -17.64 20.44
C TRP A 265 60.34 -18.44 19.58
N VAL A 266 60.79 -17.84 18.48
CA VAL A 266 62.01 -18.22 17.74
C VAL A 266 63.00 -17.08 17.89
#